data_AF-A0A919K753-F1
#
_entry.id   AF-A0A919K753-F1
#
_cell.length_a   1.000
_cell.length_b   1.000
_cell.length_c   1.000
_cell.angle_alpha   90.00
_cell.angle_beta   90.00
_cell.angle_gamma   90.00
#
_symmetry.space_group_name_H-M   'P 1'
#
loop_
_entity.id
_entity.type
_entity.pdbx_description
1 polymer ?
#
loop_
_entity_poly.entity_id
_entity_poly.type
_entity_poly.pdbx_seq_one_letter_code
_entity_poly.pdbx_strand_id
1 'polypeptide(L)' 'MIAKLDDARTDALFASHVQRSEQPTAELIRAAVSDTVSRLGPARCAEVVAQEFGEHPDTALGRMLWARNAIRSAFA' A
#
# COMPACT_ATOMS: atom_id res chain seq x y z
N MET A 1 3.48 -18.22 3.24
CA MET A 1 4.23 -17.48 2.20
C MET A 1 3.35 -16.42 1.52
N ILE A 2 2.09 -16.74 1.17
CA ILE A 2 1.13 -15.79 0.55
C ILE A 2 0.85 -14.56 1.43
N ALA A 3 0.62 -14.72 2.74
CA ALA A 3 0.35 -13.60 3.64
C ALA A 3 1.47 -12.54 3.67
N LYS A 4 2.74 -12.96 3.68
CA LYS A 4 3.89 -12.02 3.65
C LYS A 4 3.98 -11.23 2.35
N LEU A 5 3.49 -11.79 1.24
CA LEU A 5 3.48 -11.10 -0.04
C LEU A 5 2.37 -10.04 -0.08
N ASP A 6 1.23 -10.32 0.55
CA ASP A 6 0.15 -9.34 0.70
C ASP A 6 0.52 -8.20 1.65
N ASP A 7 1.30 -8.47 2.69
CA ASP A 7 1.86 -7.42 3.57
C ASP A 7 2.75 -6.47 2.76
N ALA A 8 3.70 -7.00 1.99
CA ALA A 8 4.60 -6.19 1.17
C ALA A 8 3.87 -5.38 0.07
N ARG A 9 2.82 -5.95 -0.56
CA ARG A 9 1.99 -5.22 -1.53
C ARG A 9 1.14 -4.14 -0.85
N THR A 10 0.65 -4.41 0.35
CA THR A 10 -0.11 -3.45 1.14
C THR A 10 0.75 -2.27 1.53
N ASP A 11 1.96 -2.51 2.04
CA ASP A 11 2.91 -1.46 2.40
C ASP A 11 3.31 -0.61 1.18
N ALA A 12 3.51 -1.27 0.03
CA ALA A 12 3.79 -0.57 -1.22
C ALA A 12 2.61 0.30 -1.68
N LEU A 13 1.37 -0.19 -1.61
CA LEU A 13 0.20 0.62 -1.95
C LEU A 13 -0.01 1.76 -0.95
N PHE A 14 0.22 1.51 0.34
CA PHE A 14 0.19 2.51 1.40
C PHE A 14 1.14 3.67 1.08
N ALA A 15 2.39 3.36 0.73
CA ALA A 15 3.45 4.31 0.40
C ALA A 15 3.35 4.93 -1.02
N SER A 16 2.38 4.50 -1.83
CA SER A 16 2.16 5.05 -3.18
C SER A 16 1.39 6.39 -3.14
N HIS A 17 1.38 7.12 -4.25
CA HIS A 17 0.59 8.34 -4.38
C HIS A 17 -0.90 8.10 -4.68
N VAL A 18 -1.28 6.89 -5.09
CA VAL A 18 -2.67 6.54 -5.46
C VAL A 18 -3.59 6.75 -4.27
N GLN A 19 -4.73 7.37 -4.49
CA GLN A 19 -5.74 7.69 -3.48
C GLN A 19 -7.04 6.92 -3.70
N ARG A 20 -7.77 6.68 -2.61
CA ARG A 20 -9.09 6.06 -2.65
C ARG A 20 -10.09 6.85 -3.51
N SER A 21 -10.02 8.18 -3.47
CA SER A 21 -10.93 9.09 -4.18
C SER A 21 -10.82 9.00 -5.70
N GLU A 22 -9.67 8.55 -6.21
CA GLU A 22 -9.45 8.34 -7.64
C GLU A 22 -10.21 7.11 -8.19
N GLN A 23 -10.83 6.31 -7.31
CA GLN A 23 -11.55 5.08 -7.66
C GLN A 23 -10.69 4.16 -8.56
N PRO A 24 -9.48 3.78 -8.11
CA PRO A 24 -8.50 3.12 -8.97
C PRO A 24 -8.96 1.71 -9.37
N THR A 25 -8.67 1.34 -10.62
CA THR A 25 -8.91 -0.02 -11.12
C THR A 25 -7.89 -1.02 -10.53
N ALA A 26 -8.18 -2.31 -10.66
CA ALA A 26 -7.26 -3.36 -10.23
C ALA A 26 -5.92 -3.31 -10.98
N GLU A 27 -5.93 -2.94 -12.26
CA GLU A 27 -4.74 -2.74 -13.09
C GLU A 27 -3.90 -1.58 -12.56
N LEU A 28 -4.53 -0.45 -12.22
CA LEU A 28 -3.83 0.72 -11.68
C LEU A 28 -3.21 0.39 -10.32
N ILE A 29 -3.93 -0.31 -9.44
CA ILE A 29 -3.40 -0.76 -8.15
C ILE A 29 -2.16 -1.64 -8.35
N ARG A 30 -2.24 -2.63 -9.24
CA ARG A 30 -1.12 -3.54 -9.54
C ARG A 30 0.09 -2.77 -10.09
N ALA A 31 -0.13 -1.80 -10.97
CA ALA A 31 0.92 -0.95 -11.52
C ALA A 31 1.56 -0.07 -10.44
N ALA A 32 0.76 0.57 -9.57
CA ALA A 32 1.24 1.42 -8.49
C ALA A 32 2.06 0.66 -7.45
N VAL A 33 1.67 -0.58 -7.13
CA VAL A 33 2.45 -1.47 -6.28
C VAL A 33 3.79 -1.79 -6.92
N SER A 34 3.78 -2.20 -8.19
CA SER A 34 5.02 -2.51 -8.92
C SER A 34 5.97 -1.31 -8.99
N ASP A 35 5.44 -0.13 -9.32
CA ASP A 35 6.20 1.12 -9.37
C ASP A 35 6.78 1.48 -8.00
N THR A 36 5.97 1.42 -6.95
CA THR A 36 6.41 1.79 -5.59
C THR A 36 7.45 0.82 -5.05
N VAL A 37 7.30 -0.48 -5.29
CA VAL A 37 8.33 -1.49 -4.93
C VAL A 37 9.62 -1.27 -5.73
N SER A 38 9.53 -0.94 -7.02
CA SER A 38 10.70 -0.63 -7.85
C SER A 38 11.47 0.58 -7.33
N ARG A 39 10.76 1.63 -6.93
CA ARG A 39 11.32 2.91 -6.47
C ARG A 39 11.88 2.86 -5.05
N LEU A 40 11.17 2.21 -4.13
CA LEU A 40 11.50 2.23 -2.70
C LEU A 40 12.14 0.92 -2.23
N GLY A 41 11.71 -0.22 -2.79
CA GLY A 41 11.96 -1.54 -2.23
C GLY A 41 11.05 -1.84 -1.01
N PRO A 42 10.87 -3.12 -0.66
CA PRO A 42 9.93 -3.53 0.41
C PRO A 42 10.26 -2.96 1.79
N ALA A 43 11.54 -2.89 2.15
CA ALA A 43 11.97 -2.38 3.46
C ALA A 43 11.60 -0.90 3.67
N ARG A 44 11.88 -0.05 2.66
CA ARG A 44 11.48 1.36 2.69
C ARG A 44 9.96 1.55 2.69
N CYS A 45 9.20 0.67 2.03
CA CYS A 45 7.74 0.74 2.11
C CYS A 45 7.27 0.52 3.55
N ALA A 46 7.84 -0.47 4.26
CA ALA A 46 7.55 -0.70 5.67
C ALA A 46 8.05 0.45 6.57
N GLU A 47 9.19 1.08 6.26
CA GLU A 47 9.69 2.28 6.96
C GLU A 47 8.70 3.45 6.81
N VAL A 48 8.17 3.71 5.62
CA VAL A 48 7.15 4.75 5.38
C VAL A 48 5.89 4.47 6.19
N VAL A 49 5.43 3.21 6.21
CA VAL A 49 4.29 2.81 7.04
C VAL A 49 4.56 3.09 8.51
N ALA A 50 5.72 2.66 9.02
CA ALA A 50 6.10 2.89 10.42
C ALA A 50 6.21 4.38 10.76
N GLN A 51 6.77 5.19 9.87
CA GLN A 51 6.88 6.63 10.07
C GLN A 51 5.51 7.31 10.11
N GLU A 52 4.62 7.02 9.15
CA GLU A 52 3.27 7.60 9.14
C GLU A 52 2.44 7.17 10.35
N PHE A 53 2.61 5.95 10.85
CA PHE A 53 1.96 5.54 12.10
C PHE A 53 2.54 6.24 13.34
N GLY A 54 3.80 6.66 13.30
CA GLY A 54 4.43 7.44 14.37
C GLY A 54 4.05 8.93 14.35
N GLU A 55 3.98 9.53 13.16
CA GLU A 55 3.74 10.97 12.98
C GLU A 55 2.25 11.30 12.85
N HIS A 56 1.48 10.48 12.14
CA HIS A 56 0.09 10.72 11.78
C HIS A 56 -0.82 9.48 11.99
N PRO A 57 -0.89 8.92 13.21
CA PRO A 57 -1.54 7.63 13.46
C PRO A 57 -3.00 7.56 12.99
N ASP A 58 -3.77 8.64 13.18
CA ASP A 58 -5.18 8.69 12.78
C ASP A 58 -5.36 8.64 11.25
N THR A 59 -4.45 9.29 10.51
CA THR A 59 -4.47 9.30 9.04
C THR A 59 -3.96 7.97 8.49
N ALA A 60 -2.90 7.42 9.10
CA ALA A 60 -2.29 6.15 8.72
C ALA A 60 -3.29 4.99 8.85
N LEU A 61 -4.13 4.96 9.88
CA LEU A 61 -5.13 3.91 10.06
C LEU A 61 -6.10 3.83 8.88
N GLY A 62 -6.67 4.96 8.46
CA GLY A 62 -7.59 5.02 7.33
C GLY A 62 -6.94 4.58 6.02
N ARG A 63 -5.69 5.02 5.79
CA ARG A 63 -4.87 4.64 4.64
C ARG A 63 -4.60 3.14 4.59
N MET A 64 -4.18 2.55 5.72
CA MET A 64 -3.86 1.13 5.83
C MET A 64 -5.08 0.24 5.61
N LEU A 65 -6.22 0.60 6.21
CA LEU A 65 -7.48 -0.14 6.01
C LEU A 65 -7.92 -0.11 4.54
N TRP A 66 -7.78 1.04 3.87
CA TRP A 66 -8.05 1.12 2.43
C TRP A 66 -7.08 0.26 1.62
N ALA A 67 -5.77 0.39 1.86
CA ALA A 67 -4.75 -0.33 1.10
C ALA A 67 -4.95 -1.85 1.19
N ARG A 68 -5.21 -2.38 2.39
CA ARG A 68 -5.47 -3.82 2.60
C ARG A 68 -6.67 -4.32 1.80
N ASN A 69 -7.77 -3.58 1.80
CA ASN A 69 -8.96 -3.96 1.04
C ASN A 69 -8.73 -3.86 -0.46
N ALA A 70 -8.05 -2.80 -0.92
CA ALA A 70 -7.72 -2.60 -2.32
C ALA A 70 -6.79 -3.70 -2.87
N ILE A 71 -5.76 -4.11 -2.11
CA ILE A 71 -4.88 -5.24 -2.48
C ILE A 71 -5.67 -6.54 -2.55
N ARG A 72 -6.52 -6.83 -1.55
CA ARG A 72 -7.36 -8.04 -1.58
C ARG A 72 -8.26 -8.07 -2.81
N SER A 73 -8.86 -6.95 -3.19
CA SER A 73 -9.72 -6.89 -4.39
C SER A 73 -8.94 -6.96 -5.69
N ALA A 74 -7.75 -6.35 -5.79
CA ALA A 74 -6.98 -6.31 -7.02
C ALA A 74 -6.21 -7.60 -7.35
N PHE A 75 -6.03 -8.48 -6.36
CA PHE A 75 -5.28 -9.74 -6.46
C PHE A 75 -6.10 -10.98 -6.04
N ALA A 76 -7.43 -10.84 -5.93
CA ALA A 76 -8.37 -11.95 -5.69
C ALA A 76 -8.42 -12.95 -6.86
#